data_AF-A0A6J4P530-F1
#
_entry.id   AF-A0A6J4P530-F1
#
_cell.length_a   1.000
_cell.length_b   1.000
_cell.length_c   1.000
_cell.angle_alpha   90.00
_cell.angle_beta   90.00
_cell.angle_gamma   90.00
#
_symmetry.space_group_name_H-M   'P 1'
#
loop_
_entity.id
_entity.type
_entity.pdbx_description
1 polymer ?
#
loop_
_entity_poly.entity_id
_entity_poly.type
_entity_poly.pdbx_seq_one_letter_code
_entity_poly.pdbx_strand_id
1 'polypeptide(L)'
;MLQTYEAILNGDRLEWSGGAPKPGRPVRVHVTVIDPTLDETPDERAARGKRMADALRELARSGAFKDITGPVAWQREIRKDRPLPGRED
;
A
#
# COMPACT_ATOMS: atom_id res chain seq x y z
N MET A 1 -32.80 3.40 17.66
CA MET A 1 -32.04 2.13 17.58
C MET A 1 -31.17 2.18 16.35
N LEU A 2 -29.92 1.71 16.46
CA LEU A 2 -29.04 1.51 15.30
C LEU A 2 -29.42 0.17 14.66
N GLN A 3 -29.62 0.17 13.34
CA GLN A 3 -29.79 -1.06 12.55
C GLN A 3 -28.55 -1.21 11.68
N THR A 4 -27.92 -2.38 11.76
CA THR A 4 -26.72 -2.71 10.97
C THR A 4 -27.15 -3.51 9.76
N TYR A 5 -26.58 -3.17 8.60
CA TYR A 5 -26.85 -3.80 7.32
C TYR A 5 -25.53 -4.16 6.67
N GLU A 6 -25.45 -5.34 6.07
CA GLU A 6 -24.26 -5.82 5.37
C GLU A 6 -24.27 -5.37 3.91
N ALA A 7 -23.14 -4.83 3.48
CA ALA A 7 -22.93 -4.36 2.13
C ALA A 7 -21.46 -4.49 1.72
N ILE A 8 -21.26 -4.54 0.41
CA ILE A 8 -19.96 -4.39 -0.25
C ILE A 8 -19.85 -2.93 -0.72
N LEU A 9 -18.74 -2.27 -0.41
CA LEU A 9 -18.44 -0.92 -0.90
C LEU A 9 -17.68 -1.01 -2.22
N ASN A 10 -18.36 -0.70 -3.34
CA ASN A 10 -17.78 -0.64 -4.68
C ASN A 10 -17.57 0.82 -5.09
N GLY A 11 -16.35 1.32 -4.98
CA GLY A 11 -16.05 2.74 -5.18
C GLY A 11 -16.73 3.61 -4.12
N ASP A 12 -17.72 4.39 -4.52
CA ASP A 12 -18.55 5.23 -3.64
C ASP A 12 -19.96 4.65 -3.38
N ARG A 13 -20.24 3.44 -3.86
CA ARG A 13 -21.56 2.82 -3.79
C ARG A 13 -21.59 1.61 -2.86
N LEU A 14 -22.57 1.57 -1.97
CA LEU A 14 -22.88 0.38 -1.15
C LEU A 14 -23.83 -0.55 -1.91
N GLU A 15 -23.42 -1.80 -2.06
CA GLU A 15 -24.23 -2.89 -2.61
C GLU A 15 -24.60 -3.86 -1.50
N TRP A 16 -25.89 -3.94 -1.16
CA TRP A 16 -26.37 -4.78 -0.06
C TRP A 16 -26.22 -6.27 -0.40
N SER A 17 -25.51 -7.01 0.45
CA SER A 17 -25.32 -8.46 0.32
C SER A 17 -26.43 -9.27 0.99
N GLY A 18 -27.32 -8.62 1.75
CA GLY A 18 -28.46 -9.22 2.43
C GLY A 18 -29.70 -8.33 2.39
N GLY A 19 -30.34 -8.13 3.54
CA GLY A 19 -31.47 -7.21 3.64
C GLY A 19 -31.05 -5.78 3.35
N ALA A 20 -31.77 -5.09 2.47
CA ALA A 20 -31.54 -3.66 2.23
C ALA A 20 -32.45 -2.81 3.15
N PRO A 21 -31.94 -1.68 3.69
CA PRO A 21 -32.80 -0.72 4.35
C PRO A 21 -33.80 -0.16 3.35
N LYS A 22 -35.07 -0.05 3.75
CA LYS A 22 -36.15 0.57 2.94
C LYS A 22 -36.62 1.88 3.58
N PRO A 23 -35.78 2.91 3.61
CA PRO A 23 -36.20 4.17 4.19
C PRO A 23 -37.20 4.84 3.23
N GLY A 24 -38.35 5.29 3.73
CA GLY A 24 -39.33 6.03 2.91
C GLY A 24 -38.87 7.42 2.46
N ARG A 25 -37.63 7.81 2.80
CA ARG A 25 -36.98 9.09 2.48
C ARG A 25 -35.45 8.93 2.52
N PRO A 26 -34.67 9.86 1.95
CA PRO A 26 -33.22 9.87 2.14
C PRO A 26 -32.83 9.97 3.63
N VAL A 27 -31.86 9.17 4.06
CA VAL A 27 -31.35 9.14 5.44
C VAL A 27 -29.83 9.20 5.45
N ARG A 28 -29.26 9.84 6.47
CA ARG A 28 -27.80 9.80 6.73
C ARG A 28 -27.42 8.47 7.34
N VAL A 29 -26.31 7.90 6.90
CA VAL A 29 -25.77 6.63 7.39
C VAL A 29 -24.32 6.79 7.84
N HIS A 30 -23.92 6.00 8.82
CA HIS A 30 -22.51 5.82 9.18
C HIS A 30 -22.04 4.50 8.56
N VAL A 31 -20.84 4.50 7.97
CA VAL A 31 -20.25 3.32 7.35
C VAL A 31 -19.00 2.94 8.12
N THR A 32 -18.96 1.71 8.62
CA THR A 32 -17.75 1.11 9.19
C THR A 32 -17.22 0.13 8.16
N VAL A 33 -16.00 0.38 7.66
CA VAL A 33 -15.36 -0.48 6.66
C VAL A 33 -14.60 -1.58 7.40
N ILE A 34 -14.93 -2.83 7.08
CA ILE A 34 -14.21 -4.00 7.58
C ILE A 34 -13.21 -4.41 6.50
N ASP A 35 -11.98 -3.92 6.63
CA ASP A 35 -10.88 -4.27 5.74
C ASP A 35 -9.87 -5.14 6.50
N PRO A 36 -9.76 -6.44 6.18
CA PRO A 36 -8.85 -7.35 6.88
C PRO A 36 -7.37 -6.98 6.68
N THR A 37 -7.04 -6.10 5.73
CA THR A 37 -5.68 -5.59 5.52
C THR A 37 -5.36 -4.36 6.39
N LEU A 38 -6.38 -3.70 6.93
CA LEU A 38 -6.21 -2.56 7.85
C LEU A 38 -6.10 -3.02 9.32
N ASP A 39 -6.57 -4.22 9.63
CA ASP A 39 -6.49 -4.85 10.95
C ASP A 39 -5.20 -5.69 11.12
N GLU A 40 -4.04 -5.19 10.66
CA GLU A 40 -2.77 -5.83 11.01
C GLU A 40 -2.47 -5.61 12.49
N THR A 41 -2.46 -6.68 13.27
CA THR A 41 -1.94 -6.67 14.63
C THR A 41 -0.45 -6.28 14.63
N PRO A 42 0.09 -5.77 15.75
CA PRO A 42 1.52 -5.48 15.88
C PRO A 42 2.41 -6.67 15.52
N ASP A 43 2.00 -7.89 15.86
CA ASP A 43 2.74 -9.13 15.59
C ASP A 43 2.73 -9.48 14.09
N GLU A 44 1.59 -9.32 13.41
CA GLU A 44 1.49 -9.54 11.96
C GLU A 44 2.33 -8.53 11.18
N ARG A 45 2.35 -7.26 11.63
CA ARG A 45 3.21 -6.23 11.07
C ARG A 45 4.69 -6.54 11.27
N ALA A 46 5.08 -7.02 12.46
CA ALA A 46 6.44 -7.44 12.75
C ALA A 46 6.85 -8.65 11.89
N ALA A 47 5.97 -9.64 11.75
CA ALA A 47 6.19 -10.80 10.90
C ALA A 47 6.35 -10.41 9.42
N ARG A 48 5.56 -9.47 8.91
CA ARG A 48 5.71 -8.91 7.56
C ARG A 48 7.06 -8.20 7.39
N GLY A 49 7.45 -7.37 8.36
CA GLY A 49 8.75 -6.70 8.37
C GLY A 49 9.91 -7.70 8.34
N LYS A 50 9.83 -8.78 9.12
CA LYS A 50 10.83 -9.85 9.11
C LYS A 50 10.90 -10.55 7.74
N ARG A 51 9.77 -10.91 7.14
CA ARG A 51 9.73 -11.52 5.79
C ARG A 51 10.35 -10.60 4.74
N MET A 52 10.09 -9.30 4.80
CA MET A 52 10.70 -8.32 3.90
C MET A 52 12.22 -8.25 4.09
N ALA A 53 12.70 -8.16 5.33
CA ALA A 53 14.13 -8.14 5.63
C ALA A 53 14.84 -9.41 5.16
N ASP A 54 14.20 -10.58 5.35
CA ASP A 54 14.73 -11.87 4.91
C ASP A 54 14.82 -11.93 3.37
N ALA A 55 13.79 -11.47 2.65
CA ALA A 55 13.80 -11.39 1.18
C ALA A 55 14.88 -10.46 0.64
N LEU A 56 15.04 -9.26 1.24
CA LEU A 56 16.11 -8.32 0.87
C LEU A 56 17.50 -8.89 1.13
N ARG A 57 17.68 -9.67 2.20
CA ARG A 57 18.95 -10.34 2.51
C ARG A 57 19.29 -11.41 1.48
N GLU A 58 18.31 -12.21 1.06
CA GLU A 58 18.51 -13.18 -0.01
C GLU A 58 18.81 -12.50 -1.35
N LEU A 59 18.12 -11.40 -1.68
CA LEU A 59 18.42 -10.61 -2.87
C LEU A 59 19.86 -10.09 -2.87
N ALA A 60 20.34 -9.56 -1.74
CA ALA A 60 21.72 -9.10 -1.61
C ALA A 60 22.73 -10.25 -1.78
N ARG A 61 22.45 -11.43 -1.20
CA ARG A 61 23.31 -12.63 -1.33
C ARG A 61 23.37 -13.18 -2.75
N SER A 62 22.29 -13.08 -3.50
CA SER A 62 22.22 -13.56 -4.89
C SER A 62 23.17 -12.80 -5.84
N GLY A 63 23.72 -11.66 -5.42
CA GLY A 63 24.55 -10.82 -6.27
C GLY A 63 23.76 -10.20 -7.41
N ALA A 64 22.43 -10.03 -7.26
CA ALA A 64 21.55 -9.43 -8.27
C ALA A 64 22.03 -8.04 -8.77
N PHE A 65 22.84 -7.35 -7.96
CA PHE A 65 23.39 -6.03 -8.26
C PHE A 65 24.92 -6.02 -8.32
N LYS A 66 25.57 -7.18 -8.52
CA LYS A 66 27.04 -7.31 -8.53
C LYS A 66 27.73 -6.45 -9.61
N ASP A 67 27.01 -6.16 -10.70
CA ASP A 67 27.51 -5.37 -11.82
C ASP A 67 27.38 -3.85 -11.56
N ILE A 68 26.74 -3.44 -10.45
CA ILE A 68 26.65 -2.05 -10.02
C ILE A 68 27.88 -1.72 -9.15
N THR A 69 28.95 -1.26 -9.79
CA THR A 69 30.22 -0.93 -9.11
C THR A 69 30.16 0.39 -8.34
N GLY A 70 29.36 1.35 -8.82
CA GLY A 70 29.23 2.68 -8.23
C GLY A 70 27.77 3.10 -8.17
N PRO A 71 27.09 2.97 -7.01
CA PRO A 71 25.65 3.27 -6.89
C PRO A 71 25.27 4.68 -7.36
N VAL A 72 26.14 5.67 -7.08
CA VAL A 72 25.94 7.07 -7.52
C VAL A 72 26.10 7.21 -9.04
N ALA A 73 27.08 6.53 -9.64
CA ALA A 73 27.29 6.55 -11.08
C ALA A 73 26.12 5.88 -11.81
N TRP A 74 25.69 4.72 -11.32
CA TRP A 74 24.50 4.02 -11.80
C TRP A 74 23.23 4.88 -11.68
N GLN A 75 23.03 5.57 -10.56
CA GLN A 75 21.91 6.49 -10.41
C GLN A 75 21.94 7.63 -11.43
N ARG A 76 23.11 8.24 -11.68
CA ARG A 76 23.26 9.32 -12.67
C ARG A 76 22.96 8.81 -14.09
N GLU A 77 23.42 7.61 -14.43
CA GLU A 77 23.17 6.96 -15.72
C GLU A 77 21.66 6.71 -15.92
N ILE A 78 21.00 6.07 -14.95
CA ILE A 78 19.57 5.75 -15.02
C ILE A 78 18.71 7.02 -15.04
N ARG A 79 19.05 8.02 -14.22
CA ARG A 79 18.29 9.28 -14.12
C ARG A 79 18.55 10.23 -15.28
N LYS A 80 19.58 9.99 -16.10
CA LYS A 80 20.07 10.93 -17.11
C LYS A 80 20.22 12.33 -16.52
N ASP A 81 20.86 12.42 -15.36
CA ASP A 81 20.96 13.67 -14.60
C ASP A 81 21.51 14.77 -15.50
N ARG A 82 20.71 15.84 -15.67
CA ARG A 82 21.10 16.98 -16.48
C ARG A 82 22.21 17.74 -15.75
N PRO A 83 23.31 18.13 -16.43
CA PRO A 83 24.29 19.02 -15.82
C PRO A 83 23.59 20.31 -15.37
N LEU A 84 23.84 20.69 -14.12
CA LEU A 84 23.40 21.99 -13.59
C LEU A 84 24.41 23.05 -14.06
N PRO A 85 23.97 24.20 -14.61
CA PRO A 85 24.87 25.29 -14.96
C PRO A 85 25.67 25.74 -13.73
N GLY A 86 27.00 25.85 -13.85
CA GLY A 86 27.89 26.41 -12.82
C GLY A 86 28.32 25.45 -11.70
N ARG A 87 28.30 24.13 -11.91
CA ARG A 87 28.74 23.13 -10.92
C ARG A 87 30.14 22.54 -11.19
N GLU A 88 30.78 22.93 -12.30
CA GLU A 88 32.17 22.62 -12.61
C GLU A 88 32.97 23.93 -12.69
N ASP A 89 33.26 24.50 -11.53
CA ASP A 89 34.34 25.47 -11.27
C ASP A 89 34.87 25.21 -9.85
#